data_AF-A0A9D6RME8-F1
#
_entry.id   AF-A0A9D6RME8-F1
#
_cell.length_a   1.000
_cell.length_b   1.000
_cell.length_c   1.000
_cell.angle_alpha   90.00
_cell.angle_beta   90.00
_cell.angle_gamma   90.00
#
_symmetry.space_group_name_H-M   'P 1'
#
loop_
_entity.id
_entity.type
_entity.pdbx_description
1 polymer ?
#
loop_
_entity_poly.entity_id
_entity_poly.type
_entity_poly.pdbx_seq_one_letter_code
_entity_poly.pdbx_strand_id
1 'polypeptide(L)'
;MKTLTLITLGLLAAGINTQAQFNSGSTGARGPLVVATNLIVDLPDDGILHFSTVTVQPGAVLRFRKNLKNTPVYLLATGDVTIQGVIHVDGGDATLSAPFEPGRGGPGGFDGGWPGLGGIAAGDGYGPGGGKAGTDAVGGCFGAASTAGCGAYATSPSPHYGSLNKGQLYGSPLLVPMVGGSGGGGVGRSGQGVGGGGGGGGIVIASNTRIEVSGSVSANGGRGMIFRSGCDDVNGTDPNPGSGGAIRLVAPAVAGGGGLYCSGRTYGAAQGSHGRVRIDTIDPRNLNLGVIGLVTYGKYMVVFPTTLPSLDIIEAAGASIKPGAGPVTVQLPNNAPTAQVVKLQASNFFGYVTNYVVVTPQSGPSATYVTVIDNASANPATGNVTVTLPVSTPVSIAAWNKVP
;
A
#
# COMPACT_ATOMS: atom_id res chain seq x y z
N MET A 1 -57.25 62.38 -13.34
CA MET A 1 -57.17 60.92 -13.09
C MET A 1 -55.93 60.40 -13.80
N LYS A 2 -54.80 60.43 -13.09
CA LYS A 2 -53.99 59.27 -12.64
C LYS A 2 -53.26 58.54 -13.78
N THR A 3 -52.05 59.02 -14.01
CA THR A 3 -50.97 58.44 -14.82
C THR A 3 -50.58 57.06 -14.30
N LEU A 4 -50.52 56.07 -15.20
CA LEU A 4 -50.09 54.70 -14.89
C LEU A 4 -48.57 54.62 -15.02
N THR A 5 -47.86 54.35 -13.92
CA THR A 5 -46.42 54.07 -13.94
C THR A 5 -46.21 52.56 -13.97
N LEU A 6 -45.58 52.07 -15.04
CA LEU A 6 -45.18 50.68 -15.22
C LEU A 6 -43.88 50.45 -14.43
N ILE A 7 -43.89 49.58 -13.41
CA ILE A 7 -42.69 49.15 -12.69
C ILE A 7 -42.31 47.77 -13.22
N THR A 8 -41.23 47.71 -14.00
CA THR A 8 -40.62 46.46 -14.46
C THR A 8 -39.72 45.90 -13.35
N LEU A 9 -40.13 44.79 -12.73
CA LEU A 9 -39.32 44.07 -11.75
C LEU A 9 -38.36 43.12 -12.49
N GLY A 10 -37.10 43.50 -12.63
CA GLY A 10 -36.07 42.64 -13.20
C GLY A 10 -35.70 41.51 -12.25
N LEU A 11 -36.12 40.29 -12.57
CA LEU A 11 -35.70 39.08 -11.86
C LEU A 11 -34.27 38.71 -12.35
N LEU A 12 -33.24 39.07 -11.58
CA LEU A 12 -31.91 38.48 -11.77
C LEU A 12 -31.98 37.03 -11.31
N ALA A 13 -32.14 36.10 -12.25
CA ALA A 13 -31.84 34.70 -12.01
C ALA A 13 -30.31 34.56 -11.88
N ALA A 14 -29.80 34.67 -10.65
CA ALA A 14 -28.49 34.13 -10.33
C ALA A 14 -28.56 32.63 -10.63
N GLY A 15 -27.89 32.20 -11.70
CA GLY A 15 -27.74 30.78 -12.01
C GLY A 15 -27.00 30.12 -10.85
N ILE A 16 -27.78 29.50 -9.95
CA ILE A 16 -27.23 28.62 -8.94
C ILE A 16 -26.73 27.40 -9.72
N ASN A 17 -25.46 27.42 -10.11
CA ASN A 17 -24.77 26.22 -10.54
C ASN A 17 -24.67 25.30 -9.31
N THR A 18 -25.75 24.60 -8.99
CA THR A 18 -25.74 23.48 -8.05
C THR A 18 -25.09 22.28 -8.75
N GLN A 19 -23.84 22.42 -9.19
CA GLN A 19 -22.99 21.26 -9.24
C GLN A 19 -22.74 20.87 -7.78
N ALA A 20 -23.03 19.61 -7.45
CA ALA A 20 -22.70 19.09 -6.13
C ALA A 20 -21.21 19.37 -5.86
N GLN A 21 -20.93 20.21 -4.87
CA GLN A 21 -19.58 20.50 -4.43
C GLN A 21 -18.94 19.17 -4.02
N PHE A 22 -17.77 18.86 -4.59
CA PHE A 22 -17.02 17.68 -4.17
C PHE A 22 -16.80 17.71 -2.66
N ASN A 23 -17.05 16.58 -2.00
CA ASN A 23 -16.79 16.38 -0.58
C ASN A 23 -15.64 15.39 -0.41
N SER A 24 -14.53 15.85 0.15
CA SER A 24 -13.35 15.06 0.48
C SER A 24 -13.59 14.06 1.61
N GLY A 25 -14.68 14.22 2.37
CA GLY A 25 -14.93 13.50 3.61
C GLY A 25 -14.23 14.12 4.82
N SER A 26 -13.50 15.23 4.68
CA SER A 26 -12.93 15.94 5.83
C SER A 26 -14.02 16.63 6.65
N THR A 27 -13.97 16.47 7.97
CA THR A 27 -14.79 17.25 8.92
C THR A 27 -14.12 18.55 9.37
N GLY A 28 -12.84 18.76 9.03
CA GLY A 28 -12.07 19.91 9.50
C GLY A 28 -11.69 19.88 10.98
N ALA A 29 -12.01 18.79 11.71
CA ALA A 29 -11.95 18.74 13.18
C ALA A 29 -10.55 18.95 13.77
N ARG A 30 -9.48 18.66 13.02
CA ARG A 30 -8.09 18.88 13.47
C ARG A 30 -7.56 20.29 13.17
N GLY A 31 -8.39 21.18 12.60
CA GLY A 31 -7.96 22.52 12.20
C GLY A 31 -6.91 22.50 11.08
N PRO A 32 -6.16 23.60 10.87
CA PRO A 32 -5.13 23.67 9.85
C PRO A 32 -3.86 22.93 10.29
N LEU A 33 -3.28 22.12 9.39
CA LEU A 33 -1.96 21.52 9.57
C LEU A 33 -0.90 22.37 8.86
N VAL A 34 0.06 22.89 9.60
CA VAL A 34 1.25 23.58 9.04
C VAL A 34 2.51 22.83 9.45
N VAL A 35 3.19 22.24 8.47
CA VAL A 35 4.44 21.49 8.66
C VAL A 35 5.60 22.39 8.26
N ALA A 36 6.14 23.12 9.24
CA ALA A 36 7.26 24.06 9.05
C ALA A 36 8.63 23.40 9.20
N THR A 37 8.68 22.30 9.95
CA THR A 37 9.86 21.44 10.15
C THR A 37 9.41 19.98 10.10
N ASN A 38 10.36 19.05 10.09
CA ASN A 38 10.06 17.62 10.01
C ASN A 38 9.06 17.19 11.11
N LEU A 39 7.95 16.59 10.69
CA LEU A 39 6.85 16.19 11.56
C LEU A 39 6.46 14.75 11.29
N ILE A 40 6.23 14.00 12.37
CA ILE A 40 5.62 12.66 12.33
C ILE A 40 4.23 12.78 12.97
N VAL A 41 3.18 12.46 12.20
CA VAL A 41 1.79 12.42 12.68
C VAL A 41 1.40 10.99 13.02
N ASP A 42 0.79 10.77 14.17
CA ASP A 42 0.21 9.48 14.53
C ASP A 42 -1.08 9.22 13.75
N LEU A 43 -1.13 8.06 13.08
CA LEU A 43 -2.36 7.64 12.41
C LEU A 43 -3.39 7.17 13.44
N PRO A 44 -4.63 7.66 13.35
CA PRO A 44 -5.75 7.05 14.07
C PRO A 44 -6.00 5.63 13.56
N ASP A 45 -6.76 4.82 14.29
CA ASP A 45 -7.00 3.41 13.98
C ASP A 45 -7.60 3.16 12.58
N ASP A 46 -8.31 4.13 12.02
CA ASP A 46 -8.89 4.08 10.66
C ASP A 46 -7.97 4.67 9.58
N GLY A 47 -6.87 5.34 9.97
CA GLY A 47 -5.94 6.02 9.07
C GLY A 47 -6.44 7.36 8.53
N ILE A 48 -7.56 7.88 9.01
CA ILE A 48 -8.23 9.06 8.46
C ILE A 48 -7.93 10.32 9.27
N LEU A 49 -7.33 11.30 8.61
CA LEU A 49 -6.98 12.59 9.17
C LEU A 49 -7.87 13.68 8.56
N HIS A 50 -8.65 14.36 9.41
CA HIS A 50 -9.58 15.41 9.00
C HIS A 50 -9.06 16.81 9.36
N PHE A 51 -8.45 17.51 8.40
CA PHE A 51 -7.95 18.88 8.56
C PHE A 51 -8.84 19.90 7.86
N SER A 52 -8.72 21.17 8.24
CA SER A 52 -9.33 22.26 7.48
C SER A 52 -8.47 22.62 6.26
N THR A 53 -7.16 22.77 6.44
CA THR A 53 -6.17 22.95 5.37
C THR A 53 -4.90 22.17 5.71
N VAL A 54 -4.06 21.91 4.71
CA VAL A 54 -2.74 21.29 4.93
C VAL A 54 -1.67 22.06 4.16
N THR A 55 -0.63 22.48 4.84
CA THR A 55 0.54 23.12 4.22
C THR A 55 1.82 22.42 4.67
N VAL A 56 2.56 21.83 3.73
CA VAL A 56 3.91 21.30 3.96
C VAL A 56 4.90 22.27 3.36
N GLN A 57 5.63 22.99 4.21
CA GLN A 57 6.54 24.06 3.79
C GLN A 57 7.81 23.52 3.10
N PRO A 58 8.52 24.34 2.29
CA PRO A 58 9.77 23.93 1.68
C PRO A 58 10.79 23.46 2.72
N GLY A 59 11.52 22.38 2.42
CA GLY A 59 12.51 21.81 3.32
C GLY A 59 11.96 20.97 4.48
N ALA A 60 10.64 20.97 4.70
CA ALA A 60 10.01 20.13 5.72
C ALA A 60 9.58 18.76 5.16
N VAL A 61 9.61 17.75 6.03
CA VAL A 61 9.15 16.39 5.72
C VAL A 61 8.01 15.99 6.65
N LEU A 62 6.85 15.67 6.08
CA LEU A 62 5.71 15.07 6.78
C LEU A 62 5.75 13.55 6.65
N ARG A 63 5.73 12.85 7.79
CA ARG A 63 5.67 11.39 7.90
C ARG A 63 4.49 10.98 8.76
N PHE A 64 4.18 9.68 8.71
CA PHE A 64 3.10 9.10 9.50
C PHE A 64 3.61 7.88 10.26
N ARG A 65 3.29 7.81 11.56
CA ARG A 65 3.53 6.61 12.36
C ARG A 65 2.40 5.62 12.10
N LYS A 66 2.76 4.38 11.77
CA LYS A 66 1.80 3.29 11.53
C LYS A 66 0.92 3.07 12.76
N ASN A 67 -0.38 2.88 12.54
CA ASN A 67 -1.26 2.33 13.56
C ASN A 67 -1.11 0.80 13.60
N LEU A 68 -1.75 0.15 14.58
CA LEU A 68 -1.69 -1.32 14.75
C LEU A 68 -2.22 -2.08 13.54
N LYS A 69 -3.18 -1.51 12.81
CA LYS A 69 -3.78 -2.11 11.63
C LYS A 69 -2.97 -1.90 10.35
N ASN A 70 -1.93 -1.07 10.42
CA ASN A 70 -1.16 -0.56 9.30
C ASN A 70 -2.06 -0.07 8.14
N THR A 71 -3.03 0.80 8.44
CA THR A 71 -3.91 1.36 7.41
C THR A 71 -3.15 2.27 6.44
N PRO A 72 -3.64 2.45 5.21
CA PRO A 72 -3.25 3.58 4.37
C PRO A 72 -3.53 4.93 5.05
N VAL A 73 -2.87 5.98 4.57
CA VAL A 73 -3.10 7.36 5.02
C VAL A 73 -4.23 7.99 4.21
N TYR A 74 -5.24 8.53 4.88
CA TYR A 74 -6.24 9.40 4.27
C TYR A 74 -6.05 10.81 4.83
N LEU A 75 -5.39 11.67 4.06
CA LEU A 75 -5.14 13.07 4.40
C LEU A 75 -6.23 13.94 3.75
N LEU A 76 -7.27 14.27 4.53
CA LEU A 76 -8.48 14.93 4.03
C LEU A 76 -8.52 16.38 4.50
N ALA A 77 -8.86 17.30 3.60
CA ALA A 77 -9.00 18.72 3.89
C ALA A 77 -10.35 19.29 3.41
N THR A 78 -10.91 20.23 4.17
CA THR A 78 -12.10 21.00 3.73
C THR A 78 -11.74 22.18 2.84
N GLY A 79 -10.49 22.62 2.86
CA GLY A 79 -9.90 23.65 2.02
C GLY A 79 -8.59 23.18 1.41
N ASP A 80 -7.74 24.11 1.03
CA ASP A 80 -6.57 23.83 0.20
C ASP A 80 -5.53 22.92 0.88
N VAL A 81 -4.88 22.11 0.04
CA VAL A 81 -3.69 21.33 0.38
C VAL A 81 -2.53 21.82 -0.47
N THR A 82 -1.48 22.33 0.17
CA THR A 82 -0.28 22.87 -0.47
C THR A 82 0.96 22.09 -0.02
N ILE A 83 1.64 21.44 -0.97
CA ILE A 83 2.78 20.56 -0.71
C ILE A 83 4.00 21.14 -1.41
N GLN A 84 4.80 21.91 -0.67
CA GLN A 84 6.06 22.50 -1.13
C GLN A 84 7.28 21.73 -0.60
N GLY A 85 7.13 21.05 0.54
CA GLY A 85 8.10 20.09 1.07
C GLY A 85 7.82 18.65 0.60
N VAL A 86 8.06 17.68 1.48
CA VAL A 86 7.91 16.25 1.16
C VAL A 86 6.87 15.61 2.06
N ILE A 87 5.93 14.86 1.48
CA ILE A 87 5.12 13.88 2.20
C ILE A 87 5.69 12.49 1.94
N HIS A 88 5.90 11.70 2.98
CA HIS A 88 6.68 10.47 2.90
C HIS A 88 5.96 9.29 3.60
N VAL A 89 5.56 8.30 2.80
CA VAL A 89 4.95 7.02 3.20
C VAL A 89 5.73 5.81 2.65
N ASP A 90 7.05 5.89 2.49
CA ASP A 90 7.87 4.83 1.87
C ASP A 90 7.97 3.60 2.78
N GLY A 91 8.28 2.47 2.15
CA GLY A 91 8.80 1.29 2.83
C GLY A 91 10.23 1.51 3.32
N GLY A 92 10.56 0.86 4.42
CA GLY A 92 11.89 0.80 4.99
C GLY A 92 12.77 -0.24 4.31
N ASP A 93 14.06 0.04 4.32
CA ASP A 93 15.11 -0.88 3.89
C ASP A 93 15.29 -1.99 4.95
N ALA A 94 15.73 -3.19 4.54
CA ALA A 94 16.13 -4.24 5.48
C ALA A 94 17.40 -3.84 6.26
N THR A 95 17.65 -4.46 7.42
CA THR A 95 18.83 -4.14 8.25
C THR A 95 20.03 -5.05 7.95
N LEU A 96 21.23 -4.47 8.02
CA LEU A 96 22.53 -5.16 7.82
C LEU A 96 23.25 -5.49 9.13
N SER A 97 22.69 -5.11 10.27
CA SER A 97 23.23 -5.36 11.60
C SER A 97 22.16 -5.95 12.50
N ALA A 98 22.58 -6.70 13.52
CA ALA A 98 21.66 -7.32 14.45
C ALA A 98 20.76 -6.27 15.15
N PRO A 99 19.45 -6.54 15.32
CA PRO A 99 18.73 -7.70 14.79
C PRO A 99 18.51 -7.57 13.26
N PHE A 100 18.75 -8.67 12.53
CA PHE A 100 18.59 -8.73 11.08
C PHE A 100 17.10 -8.82 10.74
N GLU A 101 16.52 -7.70 10.36
CA GLU A 101 15.10 -7.49 10.22
C GLU A 101 14.74 -7.21 8.76
N PRO A 102 13.56 -7.65 8.31
CA PRO A 102 13.04 -7.24 7.02
C PRO A 102 12.75 -5.74 7.01
N GLY A 103 12.77 -5.16 5.81
CA GLY A 103 12.31 -3.81 5.58
C GLY A 103 10.83 -3.69 5.95
N ARG A 104 10.48 -2.72 6.80
CA ARG A 104 9.10 -2.51 7.22
C ARG A 104 8.31 -1.82 6.12
N GLY A 105 7.10 -2.28 5.82
CA GLY A 105 6.21 -1.59 4.89
C GLY A 105 5.86 -0.19 5.40
N GLY A 106 5.67 0.75 4.47
CA GLY A 106 5.12 2.07 4.79
C GLY A 106 3.67 1.96 5.29
N PRO A 107 3.04 3.05 5.75
CA PRO A 107 1.63 3.05 6.10
C PRO A 107 0.75 2.46 4.99
N GLY A 108 0.05 1.35 5.23
CA GLY A 108 -0.75 0.65 4.21
C GLY A 108 0.02 -0.26 3.26
N GLY A 109 1.36 -0.31 3.36
CA GLY A 109 2.24 -1.23 2.62
C GLY A 109 2.65 -2.44 3.47
N PHE A 110 3.25 -3.45 2.84
CA PHE A 110 3.59 -4.71 3.50
C PHE A 110 5.10 -4.85 3.79
N ASP A 111 5.43 -5.58 4.85
CA ASP A 111 6.83 -5.84 5.24
C ASP A 111 7.54 -6.78 4.25
N GLY A 112 8.86 -6.70 4.20
CA GLY A 112 9.72 -7.65 3.48
C GLY A 112 9.82 -9.01 4.17
N GLY A 113 10.42 -9.97 3.47
CA GLY A 113 10.66 -11.32 3.95
C GLY A 113 11.87 -11.38 4.88
N TRP A 114 11.80 -12.24 5.89
CA TRP A 114 12.85 -12.38 6.89
C TRP A 114 14.11 -13.06 6.33
N PRO A 115 15.31 -12.70 6.83
CA PRO A 115 16.54 -13.38 6.47
C PRO A 115 16.52 -14.86 6.89
N GLY A 116 17.21 -15.71 6.13
CA GLY A 116 17.58 -17.04 6.62
C GLY A 116 18.79 -16.96 7.55
N LEU A 117 18.83 -17.74 8.64
CA LEU A 117 19.91 -17.68 9.64
C LEU A 117 20.30 -19.07 10.10
N GLY A 118 21.58 -19.46 9.96
CA GLY A 118 22.11 -20.69 10.58
C GLY A 118 21.37 -21.97 10.18
N GLY A 119 21.01 -22.11 8.89
CA GLY A 119 20.24 -23.24 8.36
C GLY A 119 18.72 -23.07 8.43
N ILE A 120 18.22 -22.03 9.08
CA ILE A 120 16.81 -21.63 9.03
C ILE A 120 16.50 -20.99 7.67
N ALA A 121 15.44 -21.44 7.01
CA ALA A 121 15.03 -20.92 5.70
C ALA A 121 14.57 -19.46 5.81
N ALA A 122 14.88 -18.66 4.78
CA ALA A 122 14.35 -17.31 4.67
C ALA A 122 12.82 -17.30 4.46
N GLY A 123 12.18 -16.18 4.78
CA GLY A 123 10.75 -15.99 4.60
C GLY A 123 10.41 -15.22 3.32
N ASP A 124 9.24 -15.50 2.74
CA ASP A 124 8.68 -14.73 1.63
C ASP A 124 8.31 -13.30 2.09
N GLY A 125 8.30 -12.36 1.15
CA GLY A 125 7.79 -11.01 1.35
C GLY A 125 6.28 -11.01 1.58
N TYR A 126 5.81 -10.03 2.34
CA TYR A 126 4.40 -9.94 2.73
C TYR A 126 3.62 -9.14 1.67
N GLY A 127 2.32 -9.40 1.59
CA GLY A 127 1.38 -8.70 0.71
C GLY A 127 1.00 -9.47 -0.57
N PRO A 128 0.00 -9.00 -1.33
CA PRO A 128 -0.54 -9.72 -2.49
C PRO A 128 0.46 -9.95 -3.63
N GLY A 129 1.47 -9.10 -3.70
CA GLY A 129 2.60 -9.21 -4.61
C GLY A 129 3.92 -9.48 -3.90
N GLY A 130 3.90 -10.14 -2.74
CA GLY A 130 5.12 -10.49 -2.01
C GLY A 130 6.10 -11.29 -2.86
N GLY A 131 7.37 -10.89 -2.89
CA GLY A 131 8.43 -11.66 -3.54
C GLY A 131 8.76 -12.92 -2.74
N LYS A 132 8.95 -14.07 -3.38
CA LYS A 132 9.34 -15.31 -2.70
C LYS A 132 10.78 -15.25 -2.22
N ALA A 133 11.05 -15.91 -1.11
CA ALA A 133 12.37 -16.15 -0.59
C ALA A 133 13.21 -16.92 -1.62
N GLY A 134 14.52 -16.75 -1.53
CA GLY A 134 15.45 -17.46 -2.37
C GLY A 134 16.80 -17.66 -1.70
N THR A 135 17.70 -18.35 -2.37
CA THR A 135 19.09 -18.46 -1.92
C THR A 135 19.88 -17.27 -2.44
N ASP A 136 21.06 -17.04 -1.85
CA ASP A 136 22.11 -16.42 -2.65
C ASP A 136 22.46 -17.35 -3.81
N ALA A 137 22.78 -16.79 -4.97
CA ALA A 137 23.22 -17.61 -6.09
C ALA A 137 24.52 -18.31 -5.69
N VAL A 138 24.48 -19.64 -5.51
CA VAL A 138 25.70 -20.44 -5.34
C VAL A 138 26.51 -20.31 -6.63
N GLY A 139 27.67 -19.67 -6.60
CA GLY A 139 28.63 -19.68 -7.72
C GLY A 139 28.65 -18.47 -8.66
N GLY A 140 28.15 -17.30 -8.25
CA GLY A 140 28.47 -16.04 -8.92
C GLY A 140 27.35 -15.48 -9.81
N CYS A 141 27.15 -14.17 -9.66
CA CYS A 141 26.35 -13.28 -10.49
C CYS A 141 24.82 -13.48 -10.46
N PHE A 142 24.15 -12.40 -10.08
CA PHE A 142 22.71 -12.14 -10.20
C PHE A 142 22.19 -12.68 -11.54
N GLY A 143 21.33 -13.70 -11.52
CA GLY A 143 20.91 -14.40 -12.75
C GLY A 143 20.21 -15.74 -12.52
N ALA A 144 20.39 -16.35 -11.35
CA ALA A 144 19.77 -17.64 -11.05
C ALA A 144 18.27 -17.49 -10.75
N ALA A 145 17.48 -18.40 -11.34
CA ALA A 145 16.04 -18.52 -11.10
C ALA A 145 15.66 -18.64 -9.62
N SER A 146 16.58 -19.15 -8.78
CA SER A 146 16.40 -19.39 -7.35
C SER A 146 16.68 -18.19 -6.44
N THR A 147 17.12 -17.05 -6.99
CA THR A 147 17.36 -15.82 -6.21
C THR A 147 16.06 -15.27 -5.62
N ALA A 148 16.15 -14.60 -4.47
CA ALA A 148 14.99 -14.00 -3.83
C ALA A 148 14.31 -12.99 -4.78
N GLY A 149 12.98 -12.99 -4.77
CA GLY A 149 12.19 -12.13 -5.63
C GLY A 149 11.91 -10.77 -5.01
N CYS A 150 11.70 -9.79 -5.87
CA CYS A 150 11.21 -8.48 -5.48
C CYS A 150 9.69 -8.46 -5.29
N GLY A 151 9.23 -7.50 -4.49
CA GLY A 151 7.82 -7.16 -4.38
C GLY A 151 7.27 -6.65 -5.70
N ALA A 152 6.08 -7.11 -6.05
CA ALA A 152 5.34 -6.68 -7.22
C ALA A 152 4.18 -5.76 -6.86
N TYR A 153 3.81 -4.88 -7.78
CA TYR A 153 2.55 -4.15 -7.70
C TYR A 153 2.03 -3.86 -9.12
N ALA A 154 1.85 -2.60 -9.50
CA ALA A 154 1.14 -2.19 -10.71
C ALA A 154 1.78 -2.65 -12.03
N THR A 155 3.10 -2.83 -12.04
CA THR A 155 3.88 -3.20 -13.21
C THR A 155 4.65 -4.48 -12.92
N SER A 156 4.94 -5.27 -13.95
CA SER A 156 5.92 -6.35 -13.83
C SER A 156 7.23 -5.81 -13.25
N PRO A 157 7.79 -6.44 -12.21
CA PRO A 157 9.14 -6.09 -11.81
C PRO A 157 10.08 -6.42 -12.96
N SER A 158 11.17 -5.67 -13.05
CA SER A 158 12.07 -5.82 -14.19
C SER A 158 12.56 -7.27 -14.30
N PRO A 159 12.51 -7.90 -15.49
CA PRO A 159 12.93 -9.30 -15.68
C PRO A 159 14.44 -9.50 -15.51
N HIS A 160 15.19 -8.43 -15.26
CA HIS A 160 16.63 -8.50 -15.12
C HIS A 160 17.00 -9.52 -14.03
N TYR A 161 17.81 -10.50 -14.47
CA TYR A 161 18.35 -11.63 -13.72
C TYR A 161 17.49 -12.87 -13.55
N GLY A 162 16.36 -13.01 -14.26
CA GLY A 162 15.72 -14.32 -14.47
C GLY A 162 15.12 -14.98 -13.22
N SER A 163 15.04 -14.29 -12.07
CA SER A 163 14.38 -14.82 -10.86
C SER A 163 12.93 -15.19 -11.17
N LEU A 164 12.56 -16.43 -10.84
CA LEU A 164 11.19 -16.91 -10.94
C LEU A 164 10.39 -16.64 -9.65
N ASN A 165 11.04 -16.05 -8.65
CA ASN A 165 10.50 -15.79 -7.32
C ASN A 165 9.82 -14.42 -7.19
N LYS A 166 9.69 -13.65 -8.27
CA LYS A 166 9.03 -12.34 -8.24
C LYS A 166 7.56 -12.43 -7.83
N GLY A 167 7.09 -11.37 -7.15
CA GLY A 167 5.70 -11.23 -6.77
C GLY A 167 4.73 -11.17 -7.95
N GLN A 168 3.45 -11.38 -7.66
CA GLN A 168 2.36 -11.24 -8.64
C GLN A 168 1.81 -9.81 -8.66
N LEU A 169 1.32 -9.38 -9.83
CA LEU A 169 0.69 -8.06 -9.96
C LEU A 169 -0.64 -8.00 -9.21
N TYR A 170 -0.94 -6.83 -8.67
CA TYR A 170 -2.22 -6.52 -8.05
C TYR A 170 -2.51 -5.02 -8.09
N GLY A 171 -3.60 -4.62 -7.45
CA GLY A 171 -4.02 -3.23 -7.31
C GLY A 171 -4.96 -2.77 -8.41
N SER A 172 -6.02 -2.10 -7.98
CA SER A 172 -6.97 -1.47 -8.89
C SER A 172 -6.39 -0.16 -9.46
N PRO A 173 -6.57 0.12 -10.77
CA PRO A 173 -6.34 1.45 -11.33
C PRO A 173 -7.19 2.55 -10.69
N LEU A 174 -8.28 2.22 -9.99
CA LEU A 174 -9.08 3.18 -9.24
C LEU A 174 -8.47 3.54 -7.88
N LEU A 175 -7.55 2.71 -7.35
CA LEU A 175 -7.05 2.82 -5.98
C LEU A 175 -8.17 2.88 -4.93
N VAL A 176 -9.18 2.02 -5.14
CA VAL A 176 -10.33 1.81 -4.24
C VAL A 176 -10.62 0.30 -4.15
N PRO A 177 -10.52 -0.30 -2.95
CA PRO A 177 -9.92 0.27 -1.74
C PRO A 177 -8.43 0.57 -1.93
N MET A 178 -7.87 1.40 -1.05
CA MET A 178 -6.45 1.71 -1.04
C MET A 178 -5.62 0.56 -0.49
N VAL A 179 -4.56 0.21 -1.21
CA VAL A 179 -3.56 -0.76 -0.78
C VAL A 179 -2.18 -0.27 -1.21
N GLY A 180 -1.20 -0.35 -0.32
CA GLY A 180 0.20 -0.04 -0.61
C GLY A 180 0.89 -1.16 -1.37
N GLY A 181 2.21 -1.04 -1.49
CA GLY A 181 3.12 -1.97 -2.13
C GLY A 181 3.44 -3.19 -1.27
N SER A 182 3.93 -4.26 -1.91
CA SER A 182 4.30 -5.52 -1.28
C SER A 182 5.81 -5.61 -1.02
N GLY A 183 6.20 -6.40 -0.02
CA GLY A 183 7.61 -6.58 0.33
C GLY A 183 8.35 -7.56 -0.59
N GLY A 184 9.67 -7.41 -0.70
CA GLY A 184 10.55 -8.39 -1.35
C GLY A 184 10.85 -9.59 -0.46
N GLY A 185 11.30 -10.70 -1.04
CA GLY A 185 11.63 -11.93 -0.32
C GLY A 185 12.94 -11.87 0.45
N GLY A 186 13.05 -12.66 1.51
CA GLY A 186 14.31 -12.84 2.23
C GLY A 186 15.29 -13.73 1.45
N VAL A 187 16.57 -13.60 1.77
CA VAL A 187 17.63 -14.45 1.21
C VAL A 187 18.14 -15.40 2.28
N GLY A 188 18.19 -16.69 1.97
CA GLY A 188 18.90 -17.70 2.76
C GLY A 188 20.34 -17.86 2.29
N ARG A 189 21.27 -18.05 3.23
CA ARG A 189 22.69 -18.36 2.98
C ARG A 189 23.16 -19.47 3.90
N SER A 190 24.24 -20.18 3.54
CA SER A 190 24.88 -21.19 4.39
C SER A 190 25.36 -20.62 5.73
N GLY A 191 25.62 -19.32 5.78
CA GLY A 191 25.82 -18.54 7.00
C GLY A 191 24.63 -17.62 7.30
N GLN A 192 24.82 -16.34 7.04
CA GLN A 192 23.88 -15.30 7.43
C GLN A 192 23.15 -14.70 6.22
N GLY A 193 21.83 -14.83 6.21
CA GLY A 193 20.94 -14.25 5.22
C GLY A 193 20.57 -12.80 5.48
N VAL A 194 19.80 -12.24 4.56
CA VAL A 194 19.42 -10.82 4.50
C VAL A 194 17.93 -10.67 4.25
N GLY A 195 17.31 -9.66 4.86
CA GLY A 195 15.89 -9.39 4.69
C GLY A 195 15.56 -8.76 3.34
N GLY A 196 14.31 -8.92 2.92
CA GLY A 196 13.73 -8.20 1.78
C GLY A 196 13.30 -6.78 2.16
N GLY A 197 13.20 -5.91 1.16
CA GLY A 197 12.74 -4.53 1.36
C GLY A 197 11.23 -4.44 1.59
N GLY A 198 10.79 -3.45 2.38
CA GLY A 198 9.37 -3.22 2.63
C GLY A 198 8.67 -2.56 1.45
N GLY A 199 7.39 -2.85 1.23
CA GLY A 199 6.59 -2.18 0.22
C GLY A 199 6.26 -0.73 0.59
N GLY A 200 6.17 0.13 -0.42
CA GLY A 200 5.75 1.52 -0.26
C GLY A 200 4.33 1.64 0.30
N GLY A 201 4.05 2.68 1.05
CA GLY A 201 2.74 2.91 1.66
C GLY A 201 1.66 3.35 0.68
N GLY A 202 0.46 3.51 1.18
CA GLY A 202 -0.67 4.08 0.47
C GLY A 202 -1.07 5.42 1.07
N ILE A 203 -1.26 6.44 0.23
CA ILE A 203 -1.86 7.73 0.63
C ILE A 203 -2.96 8.21 -0.32
N VAL A 204 -4.08 8.64 0.25
CA VAL A 204 -5.07 9.49 -0.40
C VAL A 204 -4.92 10.90 0.14
N ILE A 205 -4.83 11.88 -0.76
CA ILE A 205 -4.90 13.30 -0.44
C ILE A 205 -6.14 13.84 -1.11
N ALA A 206 -7.07 14.38 -0.32
CA ALA A 206 -8.32 14.92 -0.85
C ALA A 206 -8.65 16.29 -0.28
N SER A 207 -9.18 17.17 -1.12
CA SER A 207 -9.57 18.54 -0.76
C SER A 207 -10.88 18.92 -1.44
N ASN A 208 -11.77 19.61 -0.72
CA ASN A 208 -12.99 20.17 -1.31
C ASN A 208 -12.70 21.27 -2.35
N THR A 209 -11.47 21.75 -2.44
CA THR A 209 -11.09 22.92 -3.26
C THR A 209 -9.93 22.59 -4.19
N ARG A 210 -8.71 22.48 -3.66
CA ARG A 210 -7.48 22.39 -4.46
C ARG A 210 -6.40 21.59 -3.76
N ILE A 211 -5.64 20.84 -4.56
CA ILE A 211 -4.35 20.28 -4.19
C ILE A 211 -3.27 20.91 -5.10
N GLU A 212 -2.25 21.52 -4.49
CA GLU A 212 -1.07 22.02 -5.19
C GLU A 212 0.18 21.28 -4.72
N VAL A 213 0.92 20.69 -5.66
CA VAL A 213 2.17 19.97 -5.39
C VAL A 213 3.32 20.63 -6.13
N SER A 214 4.19 21.33 -5.41
CA SER A 214 5.46 21.88 -5.93
C SER A 214 6.69 21.23 -5.31
N GLY A 215 6.52 20.51 -4.19
CA GLY A 215 7.50 19.61 -3.60
C GLY A 215 7.31 18.18 -4.09
N SER A 216 7.14 17.22 -3.17
CA SER A 216 6.87 15.83 -3.57
C SER A 216 6.03 15.00 -2.59
N VAL A 217 5.40 13.96 -3.13
CA VAL A 217 4.76 12.88 -2.36
C VAL A 217 5.45 11.57 -2.73
N SER A 218 5.95 10.85 -1.72
CA SER A 218 6.75 9.64 -1.89
C SER A 218 6.10 8.45 -1.19
N ALA A 219 5.95 7.37 -1.95
CA ALA A 219 5.48 6.05 -1.56
C ALA A 219 6.39 4.98 -2.20
N ASN A 220 7.70 5.15 -2.12
CA ASN A 220 8.66 4.20 -2.68
C ASN A 220 8.73 2.93 -1.83
N GLY A 221 9.09 1.81 -2.45
CA GLY A 221 9.53 0.62 -1.73
C GLY A 221 10.86 0.85 -1.03
N GLY A 222 11.18 -0.02 -0.08
CA GLY A 222 12.48 -0.14 0.54
C GLY A 222 13.37 -1.13 -0.19
N ARG A 223 14.67 -1.06 0.08
CA ARG A 223 15.70 -1.95 -0.45
C ARG A 223 15.73 -3.24 0.36
N GLY A 224 15.84 -4.37 -0.32
CA GLY A 224 16.44 -5.54 0.30
C GLY A 224 17.93 -5.30 0.50
N MET A 225 18.57 -6.11 1.34
CA MET A 225 20.00 -5.97 1.61
C MET A 225 20.78 -7.16 1.07
N ILE A 226 22.10 -7.01 0.87
CA ILE A 226 23.03 -8.13 0.61
C ILE A 226 24.37 -7.96 1.36
N PHE A 227 24.91 -9.06 1.91
CA PHE A 227 26.32 -9.16 2.33
C PHE A 227 27.26 -9.31 1.13
N ARG A 228 28.12 -8.30 0.92
CA ARG A 228 29.14 -8.26 -0.13
C ARG A 228 30.29 -9.22 0.18
N SER A 229 30.20 -10.47 -0.25
CA SER A 229 31.37 -11.34 -0.33
C SER A 229 31.30 -12.18 -1.59
N GLY A 230 32.23 -11.91 -2.54
CA GLY A 230 32.49 -12.73 -3.72
C GLY A 230 31.82 -12.33 -5.04
N CYS A 231 31.17 -11.16 -5.14
CA CYS A 231 30.69 -10.61 -6.41
C CYS A 231 31.30 -9.22 -6.65
N ASP A 232 32.58 -9.25 -6.96
CA ASP A 232 33.38 -8.15 -7.45
C ASP A 232 32.79 -7.69 -8.79
N ASP A 233 32.42 -6.41 -8.87
CA ASP A 233 32.28 -5.61 -10.11
C ASP A 233 31.18 -5.92 -11.13
N VAL A 234 29.93 -6.10 -10.69
CA VAL A 234 28.79 -5.61 -11.49
C VAL A 234 27.75 -4.87 -10.62
N ASN A 235 28.02 -3.58 -10.40
CA ASN A 235 27.03 -2.54 -10.08
C ASN A 235 26.01 -2.87 -8.98
N GLY A 236 26.47 -3.17 -7.75
CA GLY A 236 25.67 -3.23 -6.51
C GLY A 236 24.16 -3.40 -6.72
N THR A 237 23.67 -4.63 -6.78
CA THR A 237 22.25 -4.91 -7.02
C THR A 237 21.65 -5.66 -5.83
N ASP A 238 20.49 -5.20 -5.36
CA ASP A 238 19.68 -5.87 -4.34
C ASP A 238 18.49 -6.55 -5.07
N PRO A 239 18.41 -7.90 -5.18
CA PRO A 239 17.39 -8.58 -6.00
C PRO A 239 15.99 -8.60 -5.37
N ASN A 240 15.87 -8.12 -4.14
CA ASN A 240 14.68 -8.27 -3.30
C ASN A 240 14.14 -6.96 -2.69
N PRO A 241 14.06 -5.82 -3.45
CA PRO A 241 13.38 -4.64 -2.97
C PRO A 241 11.86 -4.89 -2.86
N GLY A 242 11.20 -4.09 -2.02
CA GLY A 242 9.75 -3.98 -2.02
C GLY A 242 9.26 -3.17 -3.22
N SER A 243 8.00 -3.34 -3.61
CA SER A 243 7.40 -2.54 -4.67
C SER A 243 7.11 -1.11 -4.21
N GLY A 244 6.94 -0.19 -5.15
CA GLY A 244 6.30 1.10 -4.89
C GLY A 244 4.87 0.93 -4.38
N GLY A 245 4.36 1.97 -3.75
CA GLY A 245 3.05 2.04 -3.11
C GLY A 245 1.98 2.72 -3.96
N ALA A 246 1.07 3.43 -3.32
CA ALA A 246 -0.06 4.06 -3.98
C ALA A 246 -0.23 5.53 -3.57
N ILE A 247 -0.34 6.42 -4.54
CA ILE A 247 -0.68 7.83 -4.31
C ILE A 247 -1.96 8.17 -5.07
N ARG A 248 -2.98 8.65 -4.36
CA ARG A 248 -4.23 9.14 -4.97
C ARG A 248 -4.49 10.58 -4.59
N LEU A 249 -4.66 11.45 -5.59
CA LEU A 249 -5.07 12.84 -5.41
C LEU A 249 -6.52 13.01 -5.88
N VAL A 250 -7.38 13.63 -5.07
CA VAL A 250 -8.79 13.88 -5.41
C VAL A 250 -9.20 15.29 -4.99
N ALA A 251 -9.38 16.20 -5.93
CA ALA A 251 -9.86 17.56 -5.66
C ALA A 251 -10.45 18.21 -6.92
N PRO A 252 -11.33 19.24 -6.80
CA PRO A 252 -11.81 19.97 -7.96
C PRO A 252 -10.69 20.52 -8.84
N ALA A 253 -9.60 21.00 -8.24
CA ALA A 253 -8.38 21.40 -8.93
C ALA A 253 -7.16 20.66 -8.37
N VAL A 254 -6.32 20.12 -9.27
CA VAL A 254 -5.01 19.58 -8.93
C VAL A 254 -3.98 20.23 -9.83
N ALA A 255 -2.94 20.83 -9.24
CA ALA A 255 -1.95 21.63 -9.95
C ALA A 255 -0.54 21.49 -9.34
N GLY A 256 0.45 22.04 -10.04
CA GLY A 256 1.83 22.17 -9.57
C GLY A 256 2.84 21.47 -10.49
N GLY A 257 4.12 21.64 -10.17
CA GLY A 257 5.27 21.12 -10.92
C GLY A 257 6.13 20.11 -10.15
N GLY A 258 5.65 19.63 -9.00
CA GLY A 258 6.35 18.72 -8.10
C GLY A 258 6.34 17.26 -8.54
N GLY A 259 6.77 16.36 -7.66
CA GLY A 259 6.95 14.93 -7.94
C GLY A 259 6.00 13.99 -7.18
N LEU A 260 5.52 12.94 -7.83
CA LEU A 260 4.81 11.81 -7.22
C LEU A 260 5.61 10.53 -7.46
N TYR A 261 6.14 9.91 -6.40
CA TYR A 261 7.09 8.82 -6.48
C TYR A 261 6.54 7.52 -5.88
N CYS A 262 6.39 6.49 -6.69
CA CYS A 262 5.96 5.15 -6.35
C CYS A 262 6.91 4.12 -6.99
N SER A 263 8.21 4.25 -6.78
CA SER A 263 9.21 3.32 -7.32
C SER A 263 9.46 2.16 -6.36
N GLY A 264 9.60 0.93 -6.85
CA GLY A 264 10.07 -0.22 -6.05
C GLY A 264 11.58 -0.22 -5.82
N ARG A 265 12.16 0.98 -5.63
CA ARG A 265 13.60 1.31 -5.54
C ARG A 265 14.51 0.53 -6.47
N THR A 266 15.12 1.24 -7.41
CA THR A 266 16.20 0.72 -8.25
C THR A 266 17.53 0.73 -7.49
N TYR A 267 18.25 -0.40 -7.48
CA TYR A 267 19.68 -0.42 -7.18
C TYR A 267 20.39 -1.32 -8.19
N GLY A 268 21.24 -0.70 -9.03
CA GLY A 268 21.79 -1.31 -10.24
C GLY A 268 20.71 -1.80 -11.20
N ALA A 269 20.78 -3.04 -11.68
CA ALA A 269 19.84 -3.57 -12.67
C ALA A 269 18.61 -4.30 -12.10
N ALA A 270 18.50 -4.48 -10.77
CA ALA A 270 17.29 -5.02 -10.14
C ALA A 270 16.34 -3.88 -9.76
N GLN A 271 15.07 -4.01 -10.16
CA GLN A 271 14.02 -3.01 -9.88
C GLN A 271 12.81 -3.71 -9.29
N GLY A 272 12.43 -3.33 -8.06
CA GLY A 272 11.10 -3.63 -7.56
C GLY A 272 10.06 -2.95 -8.44
N SER A 273 8.84 -3.47 -8.39
CA SER A 273 7.78 -2.96 -9.27
C SER A 273 7.40 -1.53 -8.95
N HIS A 274 7.02 -0.77 -9.97
CA HIS A 274 6.38 0.51 -9.76
C HIS A 274 4.99 0.32 -9.15
N GLY A 275 4.61 1.30 -8.34
CA GLY A 275 3.28 1.40 -7.77
C GLY A 275 2.33 2.22 -8.63
N ARG A 276 1.21 2.64 -8.04
CA ARG A 276 0.13 3.34 -8.76
C ARG A 276 0.03 4.78 -8.34
N VAL A 277 -0.19 5.65 -9.32
CA VAL A 277 -0.61 7.03 -9.09
C VAL A 277 -1.97 7.24 -9.73
N ARG A 278 -2.91 7.83 -9.00
CA ARG A 278 -4.19 8.26 -9.57
C ARG A 278 -4.45 9.72 -9.24
N ILE A 279 -4.88 10.48 -10.26
CA ILE A 279 -5.24 11.88 -10.12
C ILE A 279 -6.68 12.04 -10.63
N ASP A 280 -7.61 12.27 -9.71
CA ASP A 280 -9.00 12.61 -10.01
C ASP A 280 -9.19 14.13 -9.84
N THR A 281 -9.39 14.85 -10.94
CA THR A 281 -9.57 16.32 -10.94
C THR A 281 -10.55 16.80 -12.00
N ILE A 282 -11.33 17.83 -11.69
CA ILE A 282 -12.25 18.47 -12.65
C ILE A 282 -11.48 19.49 -13.49
N ASP A 283 -10.59 20.26 -12.85
CA ASP A 283 -9.74 21.29 -13.42
C ASP A 283 -8.26 20.85 -13.38
N PRO A 284 -7.69 20.41 -14.51
CA PRO A 284 -6.29 20.01 -14.61
C PRO A 284 -5.37 21.17 -15.04
N ARG A 285 -5.84 22.44 -15.02
CA ARG A 285 -4.98 23.56 -15.38
C ARG A 285 -3.75 23.61 -14.46
N ASN A 286 -2.58 23.78 -15.07
CA ASN A 286 -1.28 23.78 -14.38
C ASN A 286 -0.92 22.45 -13.70
N LEU A 287 -1.51 21.33 -14.11
CA LEU A 287 -1.10 20.00 -13.70
C LEU A 287 0.16 19.56 -14.48
N ASN A 288 1.34 19.81 -13.92
CA ASN A 288 2.64 19.54 -14.54
C ASN A 288 3.52 18.65 -13.63
N LEU A 289 2.91 17.64 -13.01
CA LEU A 289 3.60 16.80 -12.04
C LEU A 289 4.51 15.77 -12.71
N GLY A 290 5.73 15.61 -12.20
CA GLY A 290 6.61 14.49 -12.54
C GLY A 290 6.14 13.23 -11.81
N VAL A 291 5.97 12.11 -12.52
CA VAL A 291 5.46 10.87 -11.92
C VAL A 291 6.44 9.71 -12.17
N ILE A 292 6.81 9.01 -11.10
CA ILE A 292 7.45 7.69 -11.17
C ILE A 292 6.45 6.68 -10.63
N GLY A 293 5.82 5.91 -11.52
CA GLY A 293 4.71 5.03 -11.17
C GLY A 293 3.80 4.79 -12.37
N LEU A 294 2.91 3.79 -12.28
CA LEU A 294 1.83 3.63 -13.26
C LEU A 294 0.73 4.66 -12.97
N VAL A 295 0.68 5.71 -13.78
CA VAL A 295 -0.26 6.83 -13.60
C VAL A 295 -1.58 6.60 -14.31
N THR A 296 -2.68 6.99 -13.67
CA THR A 296 -4.01 7.11 -14.28
C THR A 296 -4.64 8.44 -13.92
N TYR A 297 -5.45 8.97 -14.84
CA TYR A 297 -6.18 10.21 -14.66
C TYR A 297 -7.68 9.94 -14.74
N GLY A 298 -8.46 10.71 -14.00
CA GLY A 298 -9.89 10.56 -14.00
C GLY A 298 -10.63 11.77 -13.45
N LYS A 299 -11.95 11.61 -13.38
CA LYS A 299 -12.87 12.53 -12.71
C LYS A 299 -13.71 11.76 -11.69
N TYR A 300 -13.17 10.68 -11.14
CA TYR A 300 -13.86 9.88 -10.13
C TYR A 300 -13.76 10.63 -8.79
N MET A 301 -14.62 11.64 -8.64
CA MET A 301 -14.68 12.59 -7.53
C MET A 301 -15.31 11.96 -6.28
N VAL A 302 -14.77 10.83 -5.85
CA VAL A 302 -15.24 10.03 -4.71
C VAL A 302 -14.02 9.53 -3.92
N VAL A 303 -13.94 9.90 -2.63
CA VAL A 303 -12.92 9.37 -1.71
C VAL A 303 -13.36 8.02 -1.15
N PHE A 304 -14.58 7.98 -0.60
CA PHE A 304 -15.21 6.78 -0.05
C PHE A 304 -16.46 6.45 -0.87
N PRO A 305 -16.47 5.35 -1.65
CA PRO A 305 -17.70 4.84 -2.23
C PRO A 305 -18.75 4.57 -1.14
N THR A 306 -20.03 4.75 -1.49
CA THR A 306 -21.15 4.51 -0.56
C THR A 306 -21.24 3.05 -0.10
N THR A 307 -20.70 2.13 -0.91
CA THR A 307 -20.63 0.70 -0.60
C THR A 307 -19.24 0.19 -0.97
N LEU A 308 -18.42 -0.09 0.04
CA LEU A 308 -17.08 -0.66 -0.15
C LEU A 308 -17.14 -2.17 0.13
N PRO A 309 -16.73 -3.02 -0.83
CA PRO A 309 -16.51 -4.43 -0.56
C PRO A 309 -15.43 -4.61 0.51
N SER A 310 -15.66 -5.49 1.48
CA SER A 310 -14.69 -5.84 2.52
C SER A 310 -14.54 -7.35 2.66
N LEU A 311 -13.29 -7.78 2.86
CA LEU A 311 -12.95 -9.17 3.17
C LEU A 311 -12.15 -9.20 4.45
N ASP A 312 -12.69 -9.86 5.47
CA ASP A 312 -12.14 -9.90 6.81
C ASP A 312 -11.84 -11.34 7.24
N ILE A 313 -10.71 -11.55 7.92
CA ILE A 313 -10.45 -12.78 8.67
C ILE A 313 -11.11 -12.61 10.04
N ILE A 314 -12.10 -13.46 10.35
CA ILE A 314 -12.87 -13.40 11.60
C ILE A 314 -12.58 -14.55 12.55
N GLU A 315 -11.80 -15.54 12.10
CA GLU A 315 -11.27 -16.61 12.95
C GLU A 315 -9.98 -17.16 12.34
N ALA A 316 -8.97 -17.41 13.18
CA ALA A 316 -7.77 -18.14 12.78
C ALA A 316 -7.23 -18.95 13.96
N ALA A 317 -6.85 -20.20 13.71
CA ALA A 317 -6.28 -21.10 14.71
C ALA A 317 -7.13 -21.22 16.01
N GLY A 318 -8.46 -21.23 15.85
CA GLY A 318 -9.42 -21.31 16.96
C GLY A 318 -9.63 -20.01 17.74
N ALA A 319 -8.98 -18.92 17.38
CA ALA A 319 -9.17 -17.60 17.98
C ALA A 319 -10.13 -16.75 17.14
N SER A 320 -11.15 -16.17 17.78
CA SER A 320 -12.05 -15.20 17.14
C SER A 320 -11.35 -13.86 16.94
N ILE A 321 -11.54 -13.27 15.76
CA ILE A 321 -10.93 -12.00 15.34
C ILE A 321 -12.04 -11.03 14.96
N LYS A 322 -11.95 -9.78 15.44
CA LYS A 322 -12.92 -8.75 15.07
C LYS A 322 -12.73 -8.34 13.60
N PRO A 323 -13.80 -8.12 12.82
CA PRO A 323 -13.69 -7.54 11.49
C PRO A 323 -12.83 -6.26 11.52
N GLY A 324 -11.93 -6.12 10.55
CA GLY A 324 -10.99 -5.01 10.47
C GLY A 324 -9.94 -4.96 11.58
N ALA A 325 -9.58 -6.08 12.23
CA ALA A 325 -8.55 -6.10 13.29
C ALA A 325 -7.12 -5.78 12.82
N GLY A 326 -6.86 -5.67 11.50
CA GLY A 326 -5.50 -5.47 10.98
C GLY A 326 -4.70 -6.77 10.94
N PRO A 327 -3.39 -6.78 10.61
CA PRO A 327 -2.69 -7.99 10.22
C PRO A 327 -2.86 -9.13 11.25
N VAL A 328 -3.26 -10.31 10.75
CA VAL A 328 -3.51 -11.47 11.60
C VAL A 328 -2.23 -12.28 11.70
N THR A 329 -1.66 -12.35 12.89
CA THR A 329 -0.49 -13.18 13.18
C THR A 329 -0.87 -14.25 14.19
N VAL A 330 -0.48 -15.49 13.91
CA VAL A 330 -0.69 -16.64 14.80
C VAL A 330 0.63 -17.37 15.02
N GLN A 331 0.81 -17.95 16.19
CA GLN A 331 1.92 -18.86 16.48
C GLN A 331 1.35 -20.09 17.17
N LEU A 332 1.42 -21.23 16.50
CA LEU A 332 0.93 -22.47 17.07
C LEU A 332 1.90 -23.01 18.15
N PRO A 333 1.39 -23.49 19.30
CA PRO A 333 2.19 -24.20 20.29
C PRO A 333 2.85 -25.45 19.71
N ASN A 334 3.91 -25.93 20.37
CA ASN A 334 4.50 -27.23 20.05
C ASN A 334 3.43 -28.33 20.12
N ASN A 335 3.44 -29.25 19.15
CA ASN A 335 2.49 -30.37 19.02
C ASN A 335 1.03 -29.99 18.72
N ALA A 336 0.70 -28.71 18.50
CA ALA A 336 -0.62 -28.33 18.02
C ALA A 336 -0.86 -28.93 16.62
N PRO A 337 -2.12 -29.29 16.27
CA PRO A 337 -2.45 -29.72 14.90
C PRO A 337 -2.03 -28.65 13.89
N THR A 338 -1.31 -29.03 12.84
CA THR A 338 -0.86 -28.08 11.81
C THR A 338 -1.99 -27.68 10.87
N ALA A 339 -2.99 -28.54 10.68
CA ALA A 339 -4.22 -28.21 9.97
C ALA A 339 -5.10 -27.31 10.86
N GLN A 340 -5.31 -26.07 10.42
CA GLN A 340 -6.09 -25.06 11.14
C GLN A 340 -7.17 -24.48 10.24
N VAL A 341 -8.29 -24.10 10.83
CA VAL A 341 -9.36 -23.42 10.10
C VAL A 341 -9.11 -21.92 10.14
N VAL A 342 -9.26 -21.28 8.98
CA VAL A 342 -9.37 -19.83 8.83
C VAL A 342 -10.78 -19.54 8.33
N LYS A 343 -11.50 -18.67 9.05
CA LYS A 343 -12.84 -18.22 8.68
C LYS A 343 -12.76 -16.80 8.14
N LEU A 344 -13.35 -16.62 6.96
CA LEU A 344 -13.47 -15.35 6.28
C LEU A 344 -14.90 -14.84 6.35
N GLN A 345 -15.06 -13.51 6.34
CA GLN A 345 -16.31 -12.80 6.14
C GLN A 345 -16.18 -11.87 4.93
N ALA A 346 -17.03 -12.07 3.93
CA ALA A 346 -17.16 -11.19 2.79
C ALA A 346 -18.40 -10.31 2.96
N SER A 347 -18.24 -9.01 2.71
CA SER A 347 -19.33 -8.04 2.74
C SER A 347 -19.33 -7.22 1.46
N ASN A 348 -20.52 -6.88 0.97
CA ASN A 348 -20.75 -5.90 -0.09
C ASN A 348 -20.12 -6.21 -1.46
N PHE A 349 -19.78 -7.47 -1.73
CA PHE A 349 -19.37 -7.92 -3.06
C PHE A 349 -20.56 -8.28 -3.95
N PHE A 350 -21.72 -8.64 -3.37
CA PHE A 350 -22.97 -8.95 -4.07
C PHE A 350 -22.82 -10.03 -5.17
N GLY A 351 -21.94 -11.01 -4.95
CA GLY A 351 -21.60 -12.03 -5.93
C GLY A 351 -20.81 -13.19 -5.33
N TYR A 352 -20.43 -14.15 -6.16
CA TYR A 352 -19.47 -15.18 -5.79
C TYR A 352 -18.07 -14.58 -5.75
N VAL A 353 -17.40 -14.66 -4.60
CA VAL A 353 -16.08 -14.08 -4.39
C VAL A 353 -15.06 -15.20 -4.25
N THR A 354 -14.12 -15.27 -5.19
CA THR A 354 -12.93 -16.13 -5.05
C THR A 354 -11.92 -15.45 -4.16
N ASN A 355 -11.61 -16.07 -3.03
CA ASN A 355 -10.71 -15.56 -2.01
C ASN A 355 -9.45 -16.41 -1.94
N TYR A 356 -8.31 -15.74 -1.85
CA TYR A 356 -7.01 -16.34 -1.64
C TYR A 356 -6.61 -16.08 -0.19
N VAL A 357 -6.39 -17.14 0.59
CA VAL A 357 -5.82 -17.08 1.93
C VAL A 357 -4.35 -17.44 1.83
N VAL A 358 -3.49 -16.50 2.18
CA VAL A 358 -2.04 -16.67 2.13
C VAL A 358 -1.49 -16.74 3.54
N VAL A 359 -0.74 -17.82 3.76
CA VAL A 359 -0.04 -18.13 4.99
C VAL A 359 1.43 -17.84 4.73
N THR A 360 1.97 -16.81 5.38
CA THR A 360 3.38 -16.41 5.27
C THR A 360 4.05 -16.63 6.61
N PRO A 361 4.77 -17.75 6.80
CA PRO A 361 5.55 -17.96 8.00
C PRO A 361 6.74 -17.01 8.02
N GLN A 362 7.20 -16.66 9.23
CA GLN A 362 8.42 -15.88 9.40
C GLN A 362 9.63 -16.59 8.79
N SER A 363 9.66 -17.92 8.83
CA SER A 363 10.69 -18.74 8.17
C SER A 363 10.05 -19.80 7.28
N GLY A 364 10.55 -19.91 6.06
CA GLY A 364 10.08 -20.87 5.07
C GLY A 364 9.13 -20.27 4.04
N PRO A 365 8.69 -21.09 3.07
CA PRO A 365 7.86 -20.64 1.97
C PRO A 365 6.43 -20.32 2.42
N SER A 366 5.82 -19.34 1.76
CA SER A 366 4.38 -19.10 1.89
C SER A 366 3.54 -20.18 1.18
N ALA A 367 2.30 -20.34 1.63
CA ALA A 367 1.31 -21.20 1.00
C ALA A 367 0.02 -20.41 0.72
N THR A 368 -0.63 -20.71 -0.41
CA THR A 368 -1.90 -20.09 -0.82
C THR A 368 -3.00 -21.13 -0.89
N TYR A 369 -4.13 -20.82 -0.26
CA TYR A 369 -5.34 -21.63 -0.24
C TYR A 369 -6.48 -20.82 -0.87
N VAL A 370 -7.42 -21.49 -1.52
CA VAL A 370 -8.53 -20.84 -2.22
C VAL A 370 -9.85 -21.27 -1.61
N THR A 371 -10.76 -20.32 -1.43
CA THR A 371 -12.15 -20.57 -1.04
C THR A 371 -13.09 -19.62 -1.77
N VAL A 372 -14.32 -20.06 -2.02
CA VAL A 372 -15.35 -19.25 -2.68
C VAL A 372 -16.44 -18.95 -1.67
N ILE A 373 -16.79 -17.67 -1.53
CA ILE A 373 -17.91 -17.22 -0.69
C ILE A 373 -19.03 -16.75 -1.59
N ASP A 374 -20.23 -17.30 -1.40
CA ASP A 374 -21.45 -16.77 -2.00
C ASP A 374 -21.91 -15.56 -1.18
N ASN A 375 -21.53 -14.36 -1.62
CA ASN A 375 -21.99 -13.10 -1.05
C ASN A 375 -23.18 -12.51 -1.84
N ALA A 376 -23.81 -13.30 -2.72
CA ALA A 376 -25.06 -12.93 -3.39
C ALA A 376 -26.28 -13.38 -2.57
N SER A 377 -26.23 -14.57 -1.97
CA SER A 377 -27.32 -15.12 -1.16
C SER A 377 -27.36 -14.59 0.29
N ALA A 378 -26.22 -14.11 0.81
CA ALA A 378 -26.13 -13.49 2.13
C ALA A 378 -25.12 -12.33 2.12
N ASN A 379 -25.42 -11.24 2.84
CA ASN A 379 -24.51 -10.11 3.00
C ASN A 379 -24.60 -9.54 4.43
N PRO A 380 -23.60 -9.76 5.31
CA PRO A 380 -22.34 -10.45 5.05
C PRO A 380 -22.50 -11.97 4.91
N ALA A 381 -21.57 -12.62 4.20
CA ALA A 381 -21.46 -14.08 4.07
C ALA A 381 -20.12 -14.57 4.64
N THR A 382 -20.07 -15.82 5.10
CA THR A 382 -18.84 -16.42 5.65
C THR A 382 -18.43 -17.68 4.91
N GLY A 383 -17.12 -17.92 4.82
CA GLY A 383 -16.55 -19.16 4.30
C GLY A 383 -15.37 -19.62 5.13
N ASN A 384 -15.15 -20.93 5.15
CA ASN A 384 -14.04 -21.55 5.84
C ASN A 384 -13.00 -22.04 4.82
N VAL A 385 -11.73 -22.06 5.23
CA VAL A 385 -10.66 -22.75 4.53
C VAL A 385 -9.74 -23.42 5.54
N THR A 386 -9.38 -24.67 5.28
CA THR A 386 -8.38 -25.38 6.08
C THR A 386 -7.00 -25.06 5.51
N VAL A 387 -6.13 -24.52 6.34
CA VAL A 387 -4.76 -24.15 6.00
C VAL A 387 -3.76 -24.97 6.83
N THR A 388 -2.54 -25.12 6.33
CA THR A 388 -1.45 -25.74 7.08
C THR A 388 -0.58 -24.65 7.67
N LEU A 389 -0.48 -24.59 8.99
CA LEU A 389 0.40 -23.67 9.71
C LEU A 389 1.58 -24.44 10.32
N PRO A 390 2.83 -23.98 10.14
CA PRO A 390 3.96 -24.52 10.89
C PRO A 390 3.81 -24.23 12.39
N VAL A 391 4.33 -25.13 13.22
CA VAL A 391 4.40 -24.94 14.68
C VAL A 391 5.58 -24.05 15.05
N SER A 392 5.46 -23.37 16.19
CA SER A 392 6.58 -22.68 16.86
C SER A 392 7.22 -21.53 16.09
N THR A 393 6.65 -21.10 14.96
CA THR A 393 7.07 -19.91 14.21
C THR A 393 5.89 -18.96 14.06
N PRO A 394 6.10 -17.63 14.18
CA PRO A 394 5.06 -16.66 13.85
C PRO A 394 4.64 -16.79 12.38
N VAL A 395 3.34 -16.72 12.13
CA VAL A 395 2.75 -16.84 10.80
C VAL A 395 1.77 -15.72 10.58
N SER A 396 2.00 -14.93 9.54
CA SER A 396 1.02 -13.96 9.06
C SER A 396 0.00 -14.63 8.16
N ILE A 397 -1.27 -14.36 8.40
CA ILE A 397 -2.39 -14.81 7.58
C ILE A 397 -3.01 -13.57 6.94
N ALA A 398 -3.07 -13.57 5.62
CA ALA A 398 -3.70 -12.53 4.83
C ALA A 398 -4.74 -13.14 3.90
N ALA A 399 -5.75 -12.34 3.54
CA ALA A 399 -6.77 -12.74 2.59
C ALA A 399 -7.02 -11.62 1.58
N TRP A 400 -7.21 -11.98 0.31
CA TRP A 400 -7.61 -11.04 -0.74
C TRP A 400 -8.40 -11.73 -1.85
N ASN A 401 -9.19 -10.95 -2.56
CA ASN A 401 -9.81 -11.35 -3.81
C ASN A 401 -9.02 -10.74 -4.98
N LYS A 402 -8.78 -11.54 -6.04
CA LYS A 402 -8.35 -10.97 -7.32
C LYS A 402 -9.62 -10.62 -8.10
N VAL A 403 -9.81 -9.34 -8.41
CA VAL A 403 -10.74 -8.97 -9.48
C VAL A 403 -9.97 -9.19 -10.79
N PRO A 404 -10.52 -9.95 -11.75
CA PRO A 404 -9.88 -10.21 -13.04
C PRO A 404 -9.34 -8.97 -13.75
#